data_AF-A0A9W9SDX8-F1
#
_entry.id   AF-A0A9W9SDX8-F1
#
_cell.length_a   1.000
_cell.length_b   1.000
_cell.length_c   1.000
_cell.angle_alpha   90.00
_cell.angle_beta   90.00
_cell.angle_gamma   90.00
#
_symmetry.space_group_name_H-M   'P 1'
#
loop_
_entity.id
_entity.type
_entity.pdbx_description
1 polymer ?
#
loop_
_entity_poly.entity_id
_entity_poly.type
_entity_poly.pdbx_seq_one_letter_code
_entity_poly.pdbx_strand_id
1 'polypeptide(L)' 'MLAPLVAKLSKQLSLFLKSAPEPQTDPADHGNPVHLDVIVVGAGLAGLATAIALARRNHKVTIYEQAQRLAEV' A
#
# COMPACT_ATOMS: atom_id res chain seq x y z
N MET A 1 -2.33 -15.24 -36.17
CA MET A 1 -2.05 -16.06 -34.96
C MET A 1 -2.03 -15.28 -33.63
N LEU A 2 -2.30 -13.95 -33.60
CA LEU A 2 -2.21 -13.12 -32.38
C LEU A 2 -3.50 -13.03 -31.54
N ALA A 3 -4.67 -13.32 -32.13
CA ALA A 3 -5.96 -13.27 -31.45
C ALA A 3 -6.07 -14.08 -30.13
N PRO A 4 -5.54 -15.33 -30.04
CA PRO A 4 -5.65 -16.10 -28.79
C PRO A 4 -4.79 -15.53 -27.65
N LEU A 5 -3.67 -14.86 -27.96
CA LEU A 5 -2.80 -14.26 -26.95
C LEU A 5 -3.43 -13.03 -26.31
N VAL A 6 -4.05 -12.17 -27.13
CA VAL A 6 -4.76 -10.98 -26.66
C VAL A 6 -5.98 -11.37 -25.81
N ALA A 7 -6.73 -12.39 -26.23
CA ALA A 7 -7.87 -12.91 -25.46
C ALA A 7 -7.43 -13.49 -24.11
N LYS A 8 -6.30 -14.20 -24.06
CA LYS A 8 -5.75 -14.76 -22.82
C LYS A 8 -5.27 -13.67 -21.86
N LEU A 9 -4.56 -12.66 -22.37
CA LEU A 9 -4.09 -11.53 -21.57
C LEU A 9 -5.25 -10.69 -21.02
N SER A 10 -6.27 -10.42 -21.85
CA SER A 10 -7.49 -9.73 -21.43
C SER A 10 -8.19 -10.49 -20.29
N LYS A 11 -8.39 -11.80 -20.44
CA LYS A 11 -9.04 -12.61 -19.42
C LYS A 11 -8.25 -12.67 -18.12
N GLN A 12 -6.92 -12.73 -18.20
CA GLN A 12 -6.04 -12.75 -17.04
C GLN A 12 -6.03 -11.40 -16.30
N LEU A 13 -6.01 -10.29 -17.06
CA LEU A 13 -6.11 -8.95 -16.48
C LEU A 13 -7.47 -8.72 -15.82
N SER A 14 -8.57 -9.15 -16.45
CA SER A 14 -9.91 -9.07 -15.87
C SER A 14 -10.04 -9.90 -14.60
N LEU A 15 -9.41 -11.07 -14.53
CA LEU A 15 -9.39 -11.88 -13.30
C LEU A 15 -8.68 -11.14 -12.17
N PHE A 16 -7.52 -10.56 -12.47
CA PHE A 16 -6.70 -9.83 -11.50
C PHE A 16 -7.43 -8.60 -10.95
N LEU A 17 -8.06 -7.82 -11.83
CA LEU A 17 -8.86 -6.65 -11.44
C LEU A 17 -10.07 -7.05 -10.61
N LYS A 18 -10.71 -8.21 -10.87
CA LYS A 18 -11.85 -8.70 -10.09
C LYS A 18 -11.48 -9.22 -8.70
N SER A 19 -10.23 -9.65 -8.52
CA SER A 19 -9.70 -10.11 -7.23
C SER A 19 -9.04 -9.00 -6.40
N ALA A 20 -8.94 -7.79 -6.92
CA ALA A 20 -8.45 -6.66 -6.13
C ALA A 20 -9.45 -6.40 -5.00
N PRO A 21 -9.00 -6.29 -3.74
CA PRO A 21 -9.88 -5.86 -2.66
C PRO A 21 -10.43 -4.49 -3.02
N GLU A 22 -11.76 -4.36 -3.04
CA GLU A 22 -12.42 -3.07 -3.19
C GLU A 22 -11.80 -2.09 -2.17
N PRO A 23 -11.43 -0.87 -2.58
CA PRO A 23 -10.99 0.13 -1.64
C PRO A 23 -12.11 0.31 -0.61
N GLN A 24 -11.84 -0.08 0.63
CA GLN A 24 -12.81 0.02 1.71
C GLN A 24 -12.97 1.50 2.06
N THR A 25 -13.91 2.17 1.41
CA THR A 25 -14.40 3.47 1.84
C THR A 25 -15.50 3.23 2.85
N ASP A 26 -15.20 3.45 4.13
CA ASP A 26 -16.20 3.44 5.19
C ASP A 26 -17.28 4.48 4.81
N PRO A 27 -18.58 4.13 4.74
CA PRO A 27 -19.64 5.08 4.41
C PRO A 27 -19.76 6.24 5.43
N ALA A 28 -19.10 6.16 6.58
CA ALA A 28 -18.94 7.26 7.52
C ALA A 28 -17.76 8.22 7.18
N ASP A 29 -17.04 8.02 6.07
CA ASP A 29 -15.95 8.89 5.64
C ASP A 29 -16.51 10.19 5.03
N HIS A 30 -16.88 11.14 5.90
CA HIS A 30 -17.44 12.44 5.55
C HIS A 30 -16.36 13.40 5.03
N GLY A 31 -15.58 13.00 4.02
CA GLY A 31 -14.61 13.87 3.32
C GLY A 31 -13.60 14.61 4.21
N ASN A 32 -13.49 14.21 5.49
CA ASN A 32 -12.64 14.83 6.47
C ASN A 32 -11.39 13.95 6.54
N PRO A 33 -10.23 14.43 6.08
CA PRO A 33 -9.03 13.60 6.05
C PRO A 33 -8.73 13.07 7.44
N VAL A 34 -8.87 11.75 7.61
CA VAL A 34 -8.61 11.09 8.90
C VAL A 34 -7.11 11.16 9.18
N HIS A 35 -6.72 11.93 10.19
CA HIS A 35 -5.34 12.00 10.65
C HIS A 35 -5.08 10.92 11.70
N LEU A 36 -4.33 9.89 11.32
CA LEU A 36 -3.97 8.78 12.20
C LEU A 36 -2.60 9.01 12.86
N ASP A 37 -2.43 8.51 14.08
CA ASP A 37 -1.12 8.31 14.72
C ASP A 37 -0.74 6.84 14.58
N VAL A 38 0.30 6.55 13.80
CA VAL A 38 0.65 5.21 13.34
C VAL A 38 2.04 4.81 13.81
N ILE A 39 2.15 3.59 14.33
CA ILE A 39 3.44 2.97 14.65
C ILE A 39 3.78 1.95 13.56
N VAL A 40 5.00 2.04 13.01
CA VAL A 40 5.58 1.06 12.10
C VAL A 40 6.73 0.35 12.81
N VAL A 41 6.68 -0.97 12.90
CA VAL A 41 7.73 -1.79 13.52
C VAL A 41 8.57 -2.44 12.42
N GLY A 42 9.87 -2.12 12.40
CA GLY A 42 10.84 -2.51 11.37
C GLY A 42 11.08 -1.39 10.35
N ALA A 43 12.33 -0.97 10.20
CA ALA A 43 12.81 0.05 9.28
C ALA A 43 13.56 -0.55 8.07
N GLY A 44 13.16 -1.75 7.64
CA GLY A 44 13.52 -2.28 6.33
C GLY A 44 12.80 -1.56 5.18
N LEU A 45 13.09 -1.94 3.93
CA LEU A 45 12.52 -1.31 2.72
C LEU A 45 10.99 -1.17 2.77
N ALA A 46 10.28 -2.24 3.15
CA ALA A 46 8.83 -2.23 3.24
C ALA A 46 8.32 -1.28 4.36
N GLY A 47 8.98 -1.28 5.52
CA GLY A 47 8.61 -0.44 6.65
C GLY A 47 8.81 1.05 6.34
N LEU A 48 9.96 1.41 5.76
CA LEU A 48 10.24 2.77 5.32
C LEU A 48 9.30 3.23 4.20
N ALA A 49 9.06 2.38 3.18
CA ALA A 49 8.11 2.69 2.11
C ALA A 49 6.69 2.94 2.66
N THR A 50 6.26 2.13 3.63
CA THR A 50 4.97 2.28 4.31
C THR A 50 4.92 3.60 5.10
N ALA A 51 5.94 3.88 5.91
CA ALA A 51 6.02 5.12 6.68
C ALA A 51 6.00 6.37 5.79
N ILE A 52 6.72 6.33 4.67
CA ILE A 52 6.73 7.42 3.67
C ILE A 52 5.33 7.58 3.06
N ALA A 53 4.68 6.49 2.66
CA ALA A 53 3.34 6.55 2.07
C ALA A 53 2.31 7.15 3.04
N LEU A 54 2.37 6.78 4.32
CA LEU A 54 1.49 7.30 5.37
C LEU A 54 1.78 8.77 5.70
N ALA A 55 3.06 9.14 5.84
CA ALA A 55 3.45 10.52 6.11
C ALA A 55 3.04 11.47 4.97
N ARG A 56 3.14 11.03 3.70
CA ARG A 56 2.67 11.78 2.52
C ARG A 56 1.16 11.98 2.49
N ARG A 57 0.40 11.13 3.20
CA ARG A 57 -1.04 11.27 3.43
C ARG A 57 -1.37 12.04 4.72
N ASN A 58 -0.38 12.73 5.29
CA ASN A 58 -0.53 13.60 6.45
C ASN A 58 -0.89 12.86 7.75
N HIS A 59 -0.51 11.59 7.87
CA HIS A 59 -0.56 10.85 9.13
C HIS A 59 0.72 11.10 9.95
N LYS A 60 0.59 11.07 11.28
CA LYS A 60 1.75 11.07 12.18
C LYS A 60 2.29 9.64 12.26
N VAL A 61 3.59 9.47 12.02
CA VAL A 61 4.20 8.14 11.96
C VAL A 61 5.41 8.07 12.89
N THR A 62 5.44 7.05 13.74
CA THR A 62 6.59 6.67 14.57
C THR A 62 7.13 5.33 14.08
N ILE A 63 8.44 5.22 13.88
CA ILE A 63 9.09 3.98 13.45
C ILE A 63 9.92 3.42 14.60
N TYR A 64 9.77 2.14 14.89
CA TYR A 64 10.65 1.41 15.79
C TYR A 64 11.52 0.44 14.99
N GLU A 65 12.82 0.46 15.24
CA GLU A 65 13.78 -0.46 14.65
C GLU A 65 14.72 -0.96 15.75
N GLN A 66 15.03 -2.26 15.71
CA GLN A 66 15.95 -2.89 16.65
C GLN A 66 17.40 -2.51 16.35
N ALA A 67 17.76 -2.38 15.08
CA ALA A 67 19.09 -1.99 14.66
C ALA A 67 19.43 -0.56 15.12
N GLN A 68 20.64 -0.38 15.64
CA GLN A 68 21.12 0.93 16.09
C GLN A 68 21.32 1.93 14.94
N ARG A 69 21.50 1.43 13.71
CA ARG A 69 21.63 2.22 12.48
C ARG A 69 20.91 1.52 11.34
N LEU A 70 20.39 2.32 10.41
CA LEU A 70 19.92 1.82 9.13
C LEU A 70 21.13 1.42 8.29
N ALA A 71 21.10 0.22 7.73
CA ALA A 71 22.08 -0.27 6.79
C ALA A 71 21.36 -0.69 5.50
N GLU A 72 22.00 -0.42 4.37
CA GLU A 72 21.62 -1.04 3.11
C GLU A 72 22.15 -2.48 3.14
N VAL A 73 21.35 -3.42 2.62
CA VAL A 73 21.73 -4.84 2.45
C VAL A 73 22.07 -5.09 1.00
#